data_AF-A0A8T3XCX9-F1
#
_entry.id   AF-A0A8T3XCX9-F1
#
_cell.length_a   1.000
_cell.length_b   1.000
_cell.length_c   1.000
_cell.angle_alpha   90.00
_cell.angle_beta   90.00
_cell.angle_gamma   90.00
#
_symmetry.space_group_name_H-M   'P 1'
#
loop_
_entity.id
_entity.type
_entity.pdbx_description
1 polymer ?
#
loop_
_entity_poly.entity_id
_entity_poly.type
_entity_poly.pdbx_seq_one_letter_code
_entity_poly.pdbx_strand_id
1 'polypeptide(L)'
;MATFLDLGLLEFFMPAFTFLFITLVVYAVSAKVFEKVSDRVRWIAAISIGMIVMFSGGSVQLINVYTPWFVVMVIFLFLLFALFLFFGTKEEELFAKIGGQTLVLVVSLLLLLMAIST
;
A
#
# COMPACT_ATOMS: atom_id res chain seq x y z
N MET A 1 7.49 -13.47 15.22
CA MET A 1 8.45 -12.86 16.16
C MET A 1 7.86 -11.53 16.57
N ALA A 2 7.81 -11.23 17.88
CA ALA A 2 7.23 -9.99 18.40
C ALA A 2 7.94 -8.80 17.75
N THR A 3 7.32 -8.25 16.72
CA THR A 3 7.85 -7.09 16.01
C THR A 3 7.36 -5.87 16.80
N PHE A 4 8.05 -4.73 16.77
CA PHE A 4 7.57 -3.48 17.41
C PHE A 4 6.15 -3.03 16.97
N LEU A 5 5.62 -3.70 15.94
CA LEU A 5 4.31 -3.56 15.34
C LEU A 5 3.22 -4.49 15.93
N ASP A 6 3.56 -5.45 16.80
CA ASP A 6 2.60 -6.30 17.55
C ASP A 6 1.94 -5.55 18.74
N LEU A 7 2.20 -4.25 18.89
CA LEU A 7 1.40 -3.42 19.78
C LEU A 7 -0.04 -3.42 19.24
N GLY A 8 -0.99 -3.96 20.02
CA GLY A 8 -2.36 -4.30 19.61
C GLY A 8 -3.20 -3.20 18.93
N LEU A 9 -2.68 -1.99 18.83
CA LEU A 9 -3.21 -0.95 17.93
C LEU A 9 -3.13 -1.39 16.45
N LEU A 10 -2.03 -2.03 16.01
CA LEU A 10 -1.91 -2.45 14.62
C LEU A 10 -2.91 -3.56 14.29
N GLU A 11 -3.06 -4.55 15.18
CA GLU A 11 -4.04 -5.63 15.03
C GLU A 11 -5.47 -5.09 14.88
N PHE A 12 -5.81 -4.00 15.58
CA PHE A 12 -7.09 -3.31 15.43
C PHE A 12 -7.26 -2.68 14.04
N PHE A 13 -6.20 -2.11 13.46
CA PHE A 13 -6.22 -1.50 12.12
C PHE A 13 -5.93 -2.48 10.98
N MET A 14 -5.51 -3.71 11.26
CA MET A 14 -5.19 -4.73 10.25
C MET A 14 -6.32 -4.91 9.22
N PRO A 15 -7.62 -4.98 9.58
CA PRO A 15 -8.69 -5.07 8.59
C PRO A 15 -8.74 -3.86 7.64
N ALA A 16 -8.50 -2.65 8.16
CA ALA A 16 -8.49 -1.43 7.35
C ALA A 16 -7.27 -1.39 6.41
N PHE A 17 -6.09 -1.81 6.88
CA PHE A 17 -4.91 -1.90 6.04
C PHE A 17 -5.00 -3.01 4.99
N THR A 18 -5.55 -4.16 5.36
CA THR A 18 -5.85 -5.26 4.43
C THR A 18 -6.82 -4.78 3.34
N PHE A 19 -7.89 -4.08 3.72
CA PHE A 19 -8.82 -3.46 2.75
C PHE A 19 -8.11 -2.50 1.79
N LEU A 20 -7.30 -1.60 2.34
CA LEU A 20 -6.60 -0.56 1.58
C LEU A 20 -5.58 -1.19 0.63
N PHE A 21 -4.85 -2.20 1.10
CA PHE A 21 -3.93 -2.98 0.29
C PHE A 21 -4.62 -3.67 -0.88
N ILE A 22 -5.72 -4.39 -0.63
CA ILE A 22 -6.48 -5.05 -1.71
C ILE A 22 -6.98 -4.02 -2.71
N THR A 23 -7.57 -2.94 -2.23
CA THR A 23 -8.13 -1.88 -3.08
C THR A 23 -7.05 -1.28 -3.97
N LEU A 24 -5.86 -0.97 -3.43
CA LEU A 24 -4.75 -0.44 -4.21
C LEU A 24 -4.19 -1.46 -5.21
N VAL A 25 -4.05 -2.72 -4.81
CA VAL A 25 -3.57 -3.79 -5.72
C VAL A 25 -4.54 -3.96 -6.89
N VAL A 26 -5.85 -4.05 -6.62
CA VAL A 26 -6.88 -4.18 -7.65
C VAL A 26 -6.91 -2.94 -8.54
N TYR A 27 -6.80 -1.74 -7.97
CA TYR A 27 -6.72 -0.50 -8.74
C TYR A 27 -5.48 -0.47 -9.64
N ALA A 28 -4.29 -0.80 -9.12
CA ALA A 28 -3.05 -0.79 -9.87
C ALA A 28 -3.06 -1.81 -11.02
N VAL A 29 -3.59 -3.02 -10.77
CA VAL A 29 -3.80 -4.02 -11.83
C VAL A 29 -4.79 -3.51 -12.86
N SER A 30 -5.92 -2.93 -12.43
CA SER A 30 -6.93 -2.36 -13.31
C SER A 30 -6.40 -1.19 -14.15
N ALA A 31 -5.53 -0.36 -13.60
CA ALA A 31 -4.89 0.74 -14.33
C ALA A 31 -4.03 0.23 -15.49
N LYS A 32 -3.33 -0.90 -15.31
CA LYS A 32 -2.48 -1.51 -16.34
C LYS A 32 -3.26 -2.37 -17.35
N VAL A 33 -4.31 -3.06 -16.91
CA VAL A 33 -5.09 -3.98 -17.75
C VAL A 33 -6.20 -3.25 -18.49
N PHE A 34 -6.83 -2.26 -17.86
CA PHE A 34 -8.00 -1.52 -18.36
C PHE A 34 -7.67 -0.02 -18.52
N GLU A 35 -6.64 0.27 -19.31
CA GLU A 35 -6.14 1.64 -19.54
C GLU A 35 -7.22 2.58 -20.09
N LYS A 36 -8.14 2.08 -20.92
CA LYS A 36 -9.21 2.85 -21.58
C LYS A 36 -10.41 3.16 -20.68
N VAL A 37 -10.48 2.57 -19.49
CA VAL A 37 -11.59 2.81 -18.54
C VAL A 37 -11.30 4.09 -17.76
N SER A 38 -12.33 4.89 -17.50
CA SER A 38 -12.17 6.14 -16.74
C SER A 38 -11.69 5.86 -15.31
N ASP A 39 -10.84 6.75 -14.79
CA ASP A 39 -10.26 6.59 -13.45
C ASP A 39 -11.31 6.43 -12.34
N ARG A 40 -12.42 7.15 -12.45
CA ARG A 40 -13.52 7.07 -11.47
C ARG A 40 -14.12 5.67 -11.42
N VAL A 41 -14.32 5.05 -12.59
CA VAL A 41 -14.90 3.70 -12.68
C VAL A 41 -13.90 2.66 -12.16
N ARG A 42 -12.59 2.84 -12.42
CA ARG A 42 -11.54 1.98 -11.86
C ARG A 42 -11.52 2.02 -10.34
N TRP A 43 -11.61 3.21 -9.74
CA TRP A 43 -11.68 3.38 -8.29
C TRP A 43 -12.91 2.72 -7.67
N ILE A 44 -14.08 2.95 -8.27
CA ILE A 44 -15.33 2.33 -7.79
C ILE A 44 -15.22 0.80 -7.84
N ALA A 45 -14.75 0.24 -8.96
CA ALA A 45 -14.57 -1.20 -9.12
C ALA A 45 -13.57 -1.77 -8.11
N ALA A 46 -12.43 -1.09 -7.90
CA ALA A 46 -11.42 -1.52 -6.95
C ALA A 46 -11.95 -1.53 -5.51
N ILE A 47 -12.72 -0.52 -5.11
CA ILE A 47 -13.36 -0.44 -3.79
C ILE A 47 -14.41 -1.55 -3.62
N SER A 48 -15.25 -1.78 -4.64
CA SER A 48 -16.24 -2.85 -4.62
C SER A 48 -15.59 -4.23 -4.48
N ILE A 49 -14.54 -4.50 -5.24
CA ILE A 49 -13.79 -5.76 -5.16
C ILE A 49 -13.09 -5.88 -3.80
N GLY A 50 -12.46 -4.81 -3.32
CA GLY A 50 -11.84 -4.75 -1.99
C GLY A 50 -12.80 -5.16 -0.88
N MET A 51 -14.03 -4.63 -0.91
CA MET A 51 -15.07 -5.01 0.04
C MET A 51 -15.45 -6.49 -0.07
N ILE A 52 -15.67 -7.00 -1.29
CA ILE A 52 -16.04 -8.41 -1.49
C ILE A 52 -14.93 -9.35 -0.98
N VAL A 53 -13.67 -9.03 -1.24
CA VAL A 53 -12.52 -9.85 -0.84
C VAL A 53 -12.37 -9.90 0.67
N MET A 54 -12.72 -8.84 1.41
CA MET A 54 -12.71 -8.86 2.88
C MET A 54 -13.64 -9.91 3.48
N PHE A 55 -14.74 -10.25 2.80
CA PHE A 55 -15.68 -11.28 3.25
C PHE A 55 -15.33 -12.68 2.72
N SER A 56 -14.41 -12.78 1.77
CA SER A 56 -13.87 -14.04 1.25
C SER A 56 -12.75 -14.54 2.17
N GLY A 57 -13.13 -15.25 3.25
CA GLY A 57 -12.21 -15.64 4.32
C GLY A 57 -10.91 -16.35 3.88
N GLY A 58 -10.90 -17.04 2.74
CA GLY A 58 -9.71 -17.70 2.19
C GLY A 58 -8.66 -16.72 1.63
N SER A 59 -9.09 -15.64 0.98
CA SER A 59 -8.19 -14.63 0.41
C SER A 59 -7.54 -13.77 1.49
N VAL A 60 -8.29 -13.48 2.56
CA VAL A 60 -7.86 -12.61 3.66
C VAL A 60 -6.64 -13.17 4.40
N GLN A 61 -6.55 -14.50 4.56
CA GLN A 61 -5.42 -15.12 5.25
C GLN A 61 -4.09 -14.92 4.51
N LEU A 62 -4.08 -15.08 3.19
CA LEU A 62 -2.88 -14.82 2.37
C LEU A 62 -2.49 -13.35 2.45
N ILE A 63 -3.47 -12.45 2.41
CA ILE A 63 -3.22 -11.01 2.41
C ILE A 63 -2.67 -10.55 3.77
N ASN A 64 -3.19 -11.08 4.88
CA ASN A 64 -2.74 -10.74 6.23
C ASN A 64 -1.26 -11.08 6.48
N VAL A 65 -0.65 -12.00 5.71
CA VAL A 65 0.81 -12.25 5.75
C VAL A 65 1.60 -11.06 5.20
N TYR A 66 1.05 -10.37 4.19
CA TYR A 66 1.68 -9.25 3.51
C TYR A 66 1.28 -7.88 4.05
N THR A 67 0.12 -7.77 4.72
CA THR A 67 -0.39 -6.52 5.28
C THR A 67 0.60 -5.80 6.22
N PRO A 68 1.30 -6.47 7.17
CA PRO A 68 2.23 -5.78 8.07
C PRO A 68 3.35 -5.05 7.30
N TRP A 69 3.86 -5.66 6.23
CA TRP A 69 4.89 -5.07 5.37
C TRP A 69 4.35 -3.86 4.60
N PHE A 70 3.12 -3.95 4.11
CA PHE A 70 2.46 -2.81 3.49
C PHE A 70 2.34 -1.63 4.46
N VAL A 71 1.99 -1.87 5.73
CA VAL A 71 1.90 -0.81 6.74
C VAL A 71 3.25 -0.15 6.99
N VAL A 72 4.31 -0.93 7.20
CA VAL A 72 5.68 -0.40 7.35
C VAL A 72 6.03 0.52 6.19
N MET A 73 5.70 0.08 4.98
CA MET A 73 6.04 0.76 3.76
C MET A 73 5.26 2.08 3.59
N VAL A 74 3.98 2.10 3.97
CA VAL A 74 3.15 3.33 4.00
C VAL A 74 3.69 4.32 5.03
N ILE A 75 4.03 3.86 6.24
CA ILE A 75 4.61 4.71 7.29
C ILE A 75 5.95 5.29 6.83
N PHE A 76 6.79 4.46 6.21
CA PHE A 76 8.07 4.87 5.67
C PHE A 76 7.92 5.93 4.57
N LEU A 77 7.02 5.72 3.61
CA LEU A 77 6.70 6.70 2.57
C LEU A 77 6.21 8.03 3.18
N PHE A 78 5.34 7.95 4.18
CA PHE A 78 4.84 9.13 4.87
C PHE A 78 5.98 9.92 5.55
N LEU A 79 6.87 9.24 6.27
CA LEU A 79 8.05 9.85 6.89
C LEU A 79 9.01 10.47 5.85
N LEU A 80 9.23 9.79 4.72
CA LEU A 80 10.05 10.27 3.63
C LEU A 80 9.46 11.55 3.01
N PHE A 81 8.15 11.57 2.74
CA PHE A 81 7.48 12.78 2.24
C PHE A 81 7.50 13.91 3.26
N ALA A 82 7.30 13.61 4.54
CA ALA A 82 7.41 14.60 5.61
C ALA A 82 8.81 15.23 5.65
N LEU A 83 9.88 14.43 5.51
CA LEU A 83 11.25 14.94 5.43
C LEU A 83 11.44 15.88 4.23
N PHE A 84 10.97 15.50 3.04
CA PHE A 84 11.08 16.35 1.85
C PHE A 84 10.31 17.67 2.00
N LEU A 85 9.16 17.64 2.67
CA LEU A 85 8.38 18.84 2.99
C LEU A 85 9.13 19.74 3.99
N PHE A 86 9.77 19.15 5.01
CA PHE A 86 10.62 19.90 5.96
C PHE A 86 11.86 20.52 5.31
N PHE A 87 12.40 19.91 4.26
CA PHE A 87 13.47 20.50 3.44
C PHE A 87 13.01 21.64 2.52
N GLY A 88 11.73 22.03 2.57
CA GLY A 88 11.19 23.16 1.82
C GLY A 88 10.80 22.82 0.38
N THR A 89 10.68 21.53 0.05
CA THR A 89 10.19 21.11 -1.26
C THR A 89 8.70 21.39 -1.35
N LYS A 90 8.26 22.06 -2.42
CA LYS A 90 6.83 22.32 -2.65
C LYS A 90 6.12 21.03 -3.00
N GLU A 91 4.91 20.86 -2.49
CA GLU A 91 4.06 19.68 -2.71
C GLU A 91 3.89 19.36 -4.21
N GLU A 92 3.73 20.40 -5.04
CA GLU A 92 3.55 20.30 -6.49
C GLU A 92 4.75 19.61 -7.19
N GLU A 93 5.98 19.87 -6.72
CA GLU A 93 7.20 19.26 -7.27
C GLU A 93 7.38 17.82 -6.80
N LEU A 94 6.87 17.50 -5.61
CA LEU A 94 6.88 16.14 -5.07
C LEU A 94 5.93 15.26 -5.87
N PHE A 95 4.67 15.66 -6.03
CA PHE A 95 3.68 14.87 -6.76
C PHE A 95 4.02 14.70 -8.24
N ALA A 96 4.67 15.69 -8.87
CA ALA A 96 5.15 15.58 -10.25
C ALA A 96 6.31 14.58 -10.42
N LYS A 97 7.09 14.31 -9.36
CA LYS A 97 8.21 13.37 -9.37
C LYS A 97 7.88 12.00 -8.76
N ILE A 98 6.73 11.87 -8.10
CA ILE A 98 6.20 10.58 -7.64
C ILE A 98 5.81 9.77 -8.88
N GLY A 99 6.72 8.87 -9.27
CA GLY A 99 6.57 8.02 -10.44
C GLY A 99 7.38 6.73 -10.31
N GLY A 100 7.72 6.13 -11.46
CA GLY A 100 8.37 4.81 -11.53
C GLY A 100 9.62 4.67 -10.65
N GLN A 101 10.39 5.74 -10.44
CA GLN A 101 11.62 5.70 -9.64
C GLN A 101 11.33 5.57 -8.13
N THR A 102 10.32 6.29 -7.63
CA THR A 102 9.86 6.16 -6.23
C THR A 102 9.25 4.78 -6.00
N LEU A 103 8.50 4.26 -6.97
CA LEU A 103 7.96 2.89 -6.96
C LEU A 103 9.08 1.83 -6.92
N VAL A 104 10.15 1.99 -7.72
CA VAL A 104 11.30 1.07 -7.70
C VAL A 104 12.02 1.10 -6.35
N LEU A 105 12.21 2.28 -5.76
CA LEU A 105 12.82 2.43 -4.44
C LEU A 105 11.97 1.73 -3.37
N VAL A 106 10.66 1.98 -3.41
CA VAL A 106 9.66 1.38 -2.53
C VAL A 106 9.62 -0.15 -2.65
N VAL A 107 9.58 -0.67 -3.88
CA VAL A 107 9.56 -2.12 -4.16
C VAL A 107 10.90 -2.76 -3.76
N SER A 108 12.04 -2.10 -4.01
CA SER A 108 13.36 -2.59 -3.59
C SER A 108 13.48 -2.68 -2.08
N LEU A 109 12.93 -1.71 -1.35
CA LEU A 109 12.94 -1.67 0.11
C LEU A 109 12.03 -2.76 0.68
N LEU A 110 10.87 -3.00 0.04
CA LEU A 110 9.96 -4.10 0.36
C LEU A 110 10.64 -5.47 0.22
N LEU A 111 11.36 -5.68 -0.89
CA LEU A 111 12.11 -6.92 -1.12
C LEU A 111 13.24 -7.11 -0.11
N LEU A 112 13.93 -6.03 0.26
CA LEU A 112 14.99 -6.04 1.28
C LEU A 112 14.44 -6.39 2.66
N LEU A 113 13.31 -5.79 3.05
CA LEU A 113 12.64 -6.06 4.31
C LEU A 113 12.10 -7.50 4.37
N MET A 114 11.53 -8.01 3.29
CA MET A 114 11.10 -9.42 3.20
C MET A 114 12.27 -10.39 3.28
N ALA A 115 13.40 -10.08 2.64
CA ALA A 115 14.60 -10.92 2.66
C ALA A 115 15.29 -10.97 4.04
N ILE A 116 15.16 -9.94 4.86
CA ILE A 116 15.68 -9.91 6.24
C ILE A 116 14.74 -10.65 7.21
N SER A 117 13.46 -10.79 6.86
CA SER A 117 12.45 -11.45 7.69
C SER A 117 12.40 -12.98 7.56
N THR A 118 12.98 -13.55 6.51
CA THR A 118 13.11 -15.01 6.30
C THR A 118 14.38 -15.53 6.95
#